data_AF-A0A969YE94-F1
#
_entry.id   AF-A0A969YE94-F1
#
_cell.length_a   1.000
_cell.length_b   1.000
_cell.length_c   1.000
_cell.angle_alpha   90.00
_cell.angle_beta   90.00
_cell.angle_gamma   90.00
#
_symmetry.space_group_name_H-M   'P 1'
#
loop_
_entity.id
_entity.type
_entity.pdbx_description
1 polymer ?
#
loop_
_entity_poly.entity_id
_entity_poly.type
_entity_poly.pdbx_seq_one_letter_code
_entity_poly.pdbx_strand_id
1 'polypeptide(L)'
;MFRKTVSLLLALVLLCACLPALALSGSKSTKDMTQVVGGSVNTPAVVVQPQLTATAQGVLHDITAIVAAGGTAASYFAGKATNPAGAPSFMGPTGDSTNAELQLSELVSLGAYNLEGATGSFVSTIGFATEYQAGQNVVVCLGYKGPDGSLIWTTLEVVVVGGMLQITFPVALLKEAGSDMVLAVLSN
;
A
#
# COMPACT_ATOMS: atom_id res chain seq x y z
N MET A 1 48.46 23.51 29.37
CA MET A 1 47.37 24.00 28.47
C MET A 1 46.97 23.04 27.34
N PHE A 2 47.51 21.81 27.24
CA PHE A 2 47.28 20.92 26.08
C PHE A 2 46.21 19.82 26.26
N ARG A 3 45.59 19.65 27.44
CA ARG A 3 44.56 18.61 27.64
C ARG A 3 43.16 19.02 27.17
N LYS A 4 42.87 20.33 27.17
CA LYS A 4 41.56 20.86 26.77
C LYS A 4 41.40 20.93 25.25
N THR A 5 42.50 21.08 24.51
CA THR A 5 42.49 21.16 23.03
C THR A 5 42.39 19.78 22.38
N VAL A 6 42.97 18.74 23.00
CA VAL A 6 42.89 17.36 22.49
C VAL A 6 41.48 16.78 22.64
N SER A 7 40.78 17.04 23.76
CA SER A 7 39.38 16.61 23.92
C SER A 7 38.41 17.32 22.97
N LEU A 8 38.70 18.58 22.61
CA LEU A 8 37.86 19.33 21.67
C LEU A 8 38.04 18.83 20.23
N LEU A 9 39.28 18.48 19.83
CA LEU A 9 39.54 17.88 18.52
C LEU A 9 38.97 16.46 18.40
N LEU A 10 39.00 15.68 19.48
CA LEU A 10 38.44 14.32 19.48
C LEU A 10 36.91 14.32 19.40
N ALA A 11 36.25 15.30 20.05
CA ALA A 11 34.81 15.50 19.93
C ALA A 11 34.39 15.96 18.52
N LEU A 12 35.20 16.81 17.88
CA LEU A 12 34.93 17.28 16.52
C LEU A 12 35.11 16.17 15.46
N VAL A 13 36.08 15.27 15.66
CA VAL A 13 36.30 14.11 14.76
C VAL A 13 35.23 13.03 14.94
N LEU A 14 34.71 12.82 16.16
CA LEU A 14 33.57 11.92 16.38
C LEU A 14 32.26 12.43 15.77
N LEU A 15 32.05 13.76 15.74
CA LEU A 15 30.88 14.35 15.08
C LEU A 15 30.92 14.24 13.55
N CYS A 16 32.10 14.09 12.94
CA CYS A 16 32.25 13.92 11.49
C CYS A 16 32.15 12.46 11.01
N ALA A 17 32.22 11.47 11.90
CA ALA A 17 32.25 10.04 11.52
C ALA A 17 30.91 9.30 11.73
N CYS A 18 29.86 9.98 12.23
CA CYS A 18 28.55 9.38 12.52
C CYS A 18 27.46 9.68 11.47
N LEU A 19 27.81 9.91 10.20
CA LEU A 19 26.82 9.99 9.12
C LEU A 19 26.89 8.76 8.19
N PRO A 20 26.23 7.64 8.51
CA PRO A 20 25.65 6.84 7.46
C PRO A 20 24.28 7.45 7.11
N ALA A 21 24.18 7.96 5.89
CA ALA A 21 22.93 8.03 5.13
C ALA A 21 21.70 8.64 5.83
N LEU A 22 21.71 9.95 6.08
CA LEU A 22 20.46 10.74 6.01
C LEU A 22 20.19 11.11 4.54
N ALA A 23 19.96 10.08 3.73
CA ALA A 23 19.11 10.17 2.55
C ALA A 23 17.79 9.47 2.90
N LEU A 24 17.22 9.83 4.04
CA LEU A 24 15.84 9.48 4.37
C LEU A 24 14.96 10.52 3.71
N SER A 25 14.38 10.07 2.59
CA SER A 25 13.11 10.46 2.00
C SER A 25 12.73 11.92 2.13
N GLY A 26 12.60 12.57 0.97
CA GLY A 26 11.85 13.81 0.86
C GLY A 26 10.55 13.69 1.65
N SER A 27 10.42 14.54 2.67
CA SER A 27 9.20 14.73 3.42
C SER A 27 8.11 15.06 2.40
N LYS A 28 7.29 14.07 2.04
CA LYS A 28 6.08 14.29 1.26
C LYS A 28 5.19 15.16 2.12
N SER A 29 5.26 16.47 1.90
CA SER A 29 4.33 17.42 2.49
C SER A 29 2.92 17.00 2.08
N THR A 30 1.93 17.31 2.92
CA THR A 30 0.49 17.04 2.80
C THR A 30 -0.16 17.41 1.44
N LYS A 31 0.62 17.95 0.50
CA LYS A 31 0.27 18.28 -0.88
C LYS A 31 0.40 17.10 -1.87
N ASP A 32 1.09 16.02 -1.53
CA ASP A 32 1.19 14.80 -2.36
C ASP A 32 -0.01 13.85 -2.19
N MET A 33 -1.16 14.38 -1.79
CA MET A 33 -2.41 13.64 -1.77
C MET A 33 -2.80 13.25 -3.20
N THR A 34 -2.72 11.94 -3.45
CA THR A 34 -3.25 11.16 -4.57
C THR A 34 -4.25 11.93 -5.43
N GLN A 35 -3.79 12.51 -6.54
CA GLN A 35 -4.67 13.11 -7.53
C GLN A 35 -5.17 11.99 -8.46
N VAL A 36 -6.42 11.58 -8.29
CA VAL A 36 -7.09 10.61 -9.17
C VAL A 36 -7.30 11.27 -10.54
N VAL A 37 -6.53 10.83 -11.54
CA VAL A 37 -6.78 11.21 -12.94
C VAL A 37 -7.71 10.17 -13.57
N GLY A 38 -9.01 10.50 -13.59
CA GLY A 38 -9.97 10.03 -14.61
C GLY A 38 -10.40 8.55 -14.59
N GLY A 39 -11.56 8.28 -13.99
CA GLY A 39 -12.44 7.15 -14.32
C GLY A 39 -13.84 7.66 -14.62
N SER A 40 -14.42 7.24 -15.75
CA SER A 40 -15.67 7.75 -16.35
C SER A 40 -16.86 7.81 -15.38
N VAL A 41 -17.61 8.92 -15.40
CA VAL A 41 -18.81 9.15 -14.58
C VAL A 41 -20.01 8.43 -15.19
N ASN A 42 -20.40 7.35 -14.54
CA ASN A 42 -21.80 7.02 -14.22
C ASN A 42 -21.74 6.44 -12.81
N THR A 43 -21.75 7.31 -11.80
CA THR A 43 -21.64 6.97 -10.36
C THR A 43 -20.58 5.90 -10.05
N PRO A 44 -19.30 6.27 -9.84
CA PRO A 44 -18.21 5.30 -9.72
C PRO A 44 -18.51 4.27 -8.62
N ALA A 45 -18.48 2.99 -8.99
CA ALA A 45 -18.74 1.89 -8.07
C ALA A 45 -17.69 1.76 -6.97
N VAL A 46 -16.48 2.29 -7.21
CA VAL A 46 -15.36 2.38 -6.27
C VAL A 46 -14.88 3.83 -6.26
N VAL A 47 -14.77 4.42 -5.07
CA VAL A 47 -14.35 5.80 -4.86
C VAL A 47 -13.16 5.82 -3.92
N VAL A 48 -12.10 6.55 -4.31
CA VAL A 48 -10.98 6.85 -3.42
C VAL A 48 -11.42 7.91 -2.42
N GLN A 49 -11.28 7.59 -1.12
CA GLN A 49 -11.61 8.49 -0.04
C GLN A 49 -10.52 9.59 0.06
N PRO A 50 -10.90 10.84 0.37
CA PRO A 50 -9.95 11.95 0.46
C PRO A 50 -9.01 11.84 1.66
N GLN A 51 -9.32 10.98 2.64
CA GLN A 51 -8.53 10.78 3.84
C GLN A 51 -8.51 9.29 4.20
N LEU A 52 -7.46 8.86 4.89
CA LEU A 52 -7.41 7.52 5.46
C LEU A 52 -8.47 7.36 6.54
N THR A 53 -9.27 6.31 6.42
CA THR A 53 -10.21 5.87 7.45
C THR A 53 -9.46 5.33 8.67
N ALA A 54 -10.14 5.21 9.82
CA ALA A 54 -9.54 4.64 11.02
C ALA A 54 -9.01 3.21 10.78
N THR A 55 -9.67 2.43 9.92
CA THR A 55 -9.22 1.09 9.53
C THR A 55 -7.88 1.18 8.77
N ALA A 56 -7.78 2.06 7.76
CA ALA A 56 -6.54 2.25 7.01
C ALA A 56 -5.39 2.81 7.89
N GLN A 57 -5.69 3.72 8.81
CA GLN A 57 -4.72 4.24 9.77
C GLN A 57 -4.17 3.14 10.70
N GLY A 58 -5.04 2.24 11.18
CA GLY A 58 -4.63 1.09 11.97
C GLY A 58 -3.70 0.15 11.19
N VAL A 59 -4.04 -0.14 9.92
CA VAL A 59 -3.16 -0.94 9.03
C VAL A 59 -1.79 -0.28 8.87
N LEU A 60 -1.77 1.03 8.58
CA LEU A 60 -0.51 1.76 8.41
C LEU A 60 0.34 1.74 9.68
N HIS A 61 -0.30 1.91 10.84
CA HIS A 61 0.36 1.81 12.15
C HIS A 61 0.99 0.43 12.35
N ASP A 62 0.26 -0.66 12.09
CA ASP A 62 0.76 -2.02 12.27
C ASP A 62 1.91 -2.35 11.31
N ILE A 63 1.81 -1.93 10.04
CA ILE A 63 2.89 -2.07 9.06
C ILE A 63 4.14 -1.30 9.54
N THR A 64 3.96 -0.07 10.02
CA THR A 64 5.07 0.75 10.53
C THR A 64 5.74 0.09 11.74
N ALA A 65 4.96 -0.52 12.64
CA ALA A 65 5.51 -1.25 13.79
C ALA A 65 6.34 -2.47 13.36
N ILE A 66 5.88 -3.23 12.35
CA ILE A 66 6.64 -4.35 11.78
C ILE A 66 7.97 -3.88 11.18
N VAL A 67 7.93 -2.79 10.40
CA VAL A 67 9.14 -2.22 9.79
C VAL A 67 10.11 -1.70 10.86
N ALA A 68 9.60 -1.05 11.90
CA ALA A 68 10.41 -0.60 13.04
C ALA A 68 11.09 -1.76 13.80
N ALA A 69 10.49 -2.95 13.79
CA ALA A 69 11.05 -4.17 14.34
C ALA A 69 12.03 -4.90 13.39
N GLY A 70 12.31 -4.33 12.21
CA GLY A 70 13.22 -4.91 11.21
C GLY A 70 12.55 -5.86 10.21
N GLY A 71 11.22 -5.95 10.20
CA GLY A 71 10.46 -6.67 9.17
C GLY A 71 10.26 -5.86 7.88
N THR A 72 9.59 -6.46 6.90
CA THR A 72 9.19 -5.77 5.66
C THR A 72 7.70 -5.47 5.67
N ALA A 73 7.26 -4.47 4.90
CA ALA A 73 5.83 -4.19 4.76
C ALA A 73 5.07 -5.38 4.15
N ALA A 74 5.69 -6.11 3.20
CA ALA A 74 5.13 -7.35 2.65
C ALA A 74 4.84 -8.41 3.72
N SER A 75 5.67 -8.51 4.77
CA SER A 75 5.46 -9.47 5.85
C SER A 75 4.16 -9.24 6.65
N TYR A 76 3.59 -8.03 6.61
CA TYR A 76 2.27 -7.76 7.20
C TYR A 76 1.17 -8.60 6.55
N PHE A 77 1.24 -8.80 5.24
CA PHE A 77 0.21 -9.46 4.43
C PHE A 77 0.43 -10.97 4.29
N ALA A 78 1.61 -11.46 4.67
CA ALA A 78 1.97 -12.87 4.63
C ALA A 78 0.95 -13.71 5.41
N GLY A 79 0.31 -14.67 4.74
CA GLY A 79 -0.72 -15.54 5.32
C GLY A 79 -2.06 -14.87 5.65
N LYS A 80 -2.24 -13.57 5.34
CA LYS A 80 -3.51 -12.85 5.55
C LYS A 80 -4.34 -12.68 4.28
N ALA A 81 -3.67 -12.50 3.13
CA ALA A 81 -4.35 -12.27 1.88
C ALA A 81 -4.86 -13.58 1.25
N THR A 82 -6.15 -13.59 0.93
CA THR A 82 -6.81 -14.64 0.16
C THR A 82 -6.83 -14.27 -1.32
N ASN A 83 -6.83 -15.27 -2.20
CA ASN A 83 -6.87 -15.03 -3.63
C ASN A 83 -8.21 -15.54 -4.18
N PRO A 84 -9.04 -14.70 -4.82
CA PRO A 84 -10.13 -15.22 -5.61
C PRO A 84 -9.54 -16.03 -6.77
N ALA A 85 -10.32 -16.98 -7.31
CA ALA A 85 -9.88 -17.81 -8.43
C ALA A 85 -9.42 -16.91 -9.60
N GLY A 86 -8.14 -17.02 -9.98
CA GLY A 86 -7.53 -16.24 -11.07
C GLY A 86 -6.72 -14.99 -10.64
N ALA A 87 -6.77 -14.56 -9.38
CA ALA A 87 -5.90 -13.48 -8.90
C ALA A 87 -4.49 -14.01 -8.55
N PRO A 88 -3.43 -13.22 -8.76
CA PRO A 88 -2.09 -13.60 -8.34
C PRO A 88 -2.07 -13.82 -6.82
N SER A 89 -1.38 -14.88 -6.40
CA SER A 89 -1.27 -15.16 -4.97
C SER A 89 -0.34 -14.17 -4.29
N PHE A 90 -0.78 -13.54 -3.18
CA PHE A 90 0.12 -12.67 -2.40
C PHE A 90 1.36 -13.45 -1.93
N MET A 91 1.14 -14.70 -1.54
CA MET A 91 2.15 -15.75 -1.44
C MET A 91 1.49 -17.00 -2.00
N GLY A 92 2.15 -17.72 -2.90
CA GLY A 92 1.67 -19.02 -3.37
C GLY A 92 1.40 -19.98 -2.20
N PRO A 93 0.66 -21.08 -2.41
CA PRO A 93 0.35 -22.07 -1.37
C PRO A 93 1.58 -22.65 -0.64
N THR A 94 2.79 -22.42 -1.18
CA THR A 94 4.09 -22.87 -0.66
C THR A 94 4.93 -21.80 0.03
N GLY A 95 4.45 -20.55 0.13
CA GLY A 95 5.22 -19.47 0.75
C GLY A 95 6.40 -18.97 -0.11
N ASP A 96 6.20 -18.90 -1.42
CA ASP A 96 7.23 -18.43 -2.36
C ASP A 96 7.66 -16.98 -2.03
N SER A 97 8.97 -16.78 -1.94
CA SER A 97 9.64 -15.54 -1.52
C SER A 97 9.56 -14.39 -2.53
N THR A 98 8.86 -14.55 -3.65
CA THR A 98 8.85 -13.61 -4.78
C THR A 98 8.31 -12.23 -4.43
N ASN A 99 7.48 -12.15 -3.39
CA ASN A 99 6.89 -10.90 -2.92
C ASN A 99 7.52 -10.35 -1.63
N ALA A 100 8.53 -11.02 -1.07
CA ALA A 100 9.19 -10.60 0.16
C ALA A 100 9.95 -9.26 0.02
N GLU A 101 10.39 -8.95 -1.20
CA GLU A 101 11.11 -7.72 -1.55
C GLU A 101 10.17 -6.55 -1.88
N LEU A 102 8.86 -6.80 -2.02
CA LEU A 102 7.92 -5.72 -2.35
C LEU A 102 7.80 -4.73 -1.19
N GLN A 103 7.83 -3.45 -1.55
CA GLN A 103 7.63 -2.35 -0.61
C GLN A 103 6.19 -1.86 -0.70
N LEU A 104 5.64 -1.37 0.40
CA LEU A 104 4.36 -0.68 0.39
C LEU A 104 4.55 0.68 -0.28
N SER A 105 3.99 0.82 -1.47
CA SER A 105 4.11 2.04 -2.28
C SER A 105 2.93 2.97 -2.04
N GLU A 106 1.73 2.40 -1.91
CA GLU A 106 0.49 3.16 -1.70
C GLU A 106 -0.39 2.46 -0.68
N LEU A 107 -1.04 3.25 0.18
CA LEU A 107 -2.10 2.81 1.07
C LEU A 107 -3.19 3.87 1.07
N VAL A 108 -4.35 3.53 0.53
CA VAL A 108 -5.47 4.47 0.38
C VAL A 108 -6.76 3.85 0.89
N SER A 109 -7.68 4.71 1.35
CA SER A 109 -9.03 4.28 1.70
C SER A 109 -9.93 4.32 0.48
N LEU A 110 -10.77 3.30 0.32
CA LEU A 110 -11.77 3.21 -0.73
C LEU A 110 -13.16 3.04 -0.13
N GLY A 111 -14.19 3.42 -0.87
CA GLY A 111 -15.58 3.06 -0.59
C GLY A 111 -16.28 2.53 -1.83
N ALA A 112 -17.14 1.53 -1.65
CA ALA A 112 -17.97 0.99 -2.71
C ALA A 112 -19.39 1.57 -2.66
N TYR A 113 -19.94 1.97 -3.81
CA TYR A 113 -21.23 2.64 -3.91
C TYR A 113 -22.00 2.15 -5.15
N ASN A 114 -23.32 2.34 -5.17
CA ASN A 114 -24.16 2.12 -6.35
C ASN A 114 -24.04 0.70 -6.96
N LEU A 115 -23.94 -0.33 -6.11
CA LEU A 115 -23.78 -1.74 -6.52
C LEU A 115 -25.11 -2.48 -6.75
N GLU A 116 -26.25 -1.77 -6.67
CA GLU A 116 -27.58 -2.35 -6.84
C GLU A 116 -27.71 -2.94 -8.26
N GLY A 117 -28.14 -4.20 -8.34
CA GLY A 117 -28.25 -4.92 -9.62
C GLY A 117 -26.92 -5.28 -10.30
N ALA A 118 -25.78 -4.80 -9.80
CA ALA A 118 -24.48 -5.09 -10.39
C ALA A 118 -24.07 -6.57 -10.19
N THR A 119 -23.43 -7.13 -11.22
CA THR A 119 -22.85 -8.49 -11.25
C THR A 119 -21.49 -8.47 -11.97
N GLY A 120 -20.70 -9.54 -11.86
CA GLY A 120 -19.38 -9.61 -12.50
C GLY A 120 -18.31 -8.80 -11.77
N SER A 121 -17.57 -7.97 -12.51
CA SER A 121 -16.45 -7.17 -12.00
C SER A 121 -16.48 -5.76 -12.57
N PHE A 122 -16.02 -4.78 -11.78
CA PHE A 122 -15.68 -3.45 -12.26
C PHE A 122 -14.19 -3.37 -12.52
N VAL A 123 -13.80 -2.74 -13.64
CA VAL A 123 -12.39 -2.42 -13.90
C VAL A 123 -12.22 -0.92 -13.72
N SER A 124 -11.37 -0.53 -12.79
CA SER A 124 -11.07 0.89 -12.52
C SER A 124 -9.61 1.17 -12.79
N THR A 125 -9.33 2.27 -13.49
CA THR A 125 -7.97 2.78 -13.65
C THR A 125 -7.72 3.84 -12.59
N ILE A 126 -6.71 3.62 -11.76
CA ILE A 126 -6.36 4.50 -10.64
C ILE A 126 -4.94 5.02 -10.85
N GLY A 127 -4.80 6.35 -10.88
CA GLY A 127 -3.52 7.03 -10.88
C GLY A 127 -3.03 7.31 -9.45
N PHE A 128 -1.74 7.11 -9.23
CA PHE A 128 -1.04 7.41 -7.99
C PHE A 128 0.11 8.39 -8.26
N ALA A 129 0.71 8.92 -7.20
CA ALA A 129 1.92 9.73 -7.33
C ALA A 129 3.11 8.88 -7.79
N THR A 130 3.12 7.59 -7.42
CA THR A 130 4.06 6.61 -7.94
C THR A 130 3.67 6.25 -9.39
N GLU A 131 4.61 6.42 -10.32
CA GLU A 131 4.44 6.00 -11.71
C GLU A 131 4.89 4.55 -11.88
N TYR A 132 3.98 3.69 -12.33
CA TYR A 132 4.25 2.26 -12.49
C TYR A 132 4.73 1.94 -13.91
N GLN A 133 5.68 1.02 -14.01
CA GLN A 133 6.23 0.58 -15.29
C GLN A 133 5.53 -0.69 -15.79
N ALA A 134 5.32 -0.79 -17.11
CA ALA A 134 4.79 -2.01 -17.71
C ALA A 134 5.74 -3.19 -17.43
N GLY A 135 5.20 -4.30 -16.90
CA GLY A 135 5.98 -5.47 -16.50
C GLY A 135 6.63 -5.38 -15.12
N GLN A 136 6.46 -4.27 -14.39
CA GLN A 136 6.85 -4.17 -12.98
C GLN A 136 6.04 -5.16 -12.14
N ASN A 137 6.67 -5.73 -11.10
CA ASN A 137 5.94 -6.57 -10.17
C ASN A 137 5.10 -5.67 -9.25
N VAL A 138 3.78 -5.69 -9.43
CA VAL A 138 2.82 -4.91 -8.64
C VAL A 138 1.78 -5.87 -8.08
N VAL A 139 1.56 -5.79 -6.76
CA VAL A 139 0.53 -6.55 -6.06
C VAL A 139 -0.44 -5.57 -5.41
N VAL A 140 -1.72 -5.77 -5.67
CA VAL A 140 -2.80 -4.97 -5.10
C VAL A 140 -3.60 -5.83 -4.14
N CYS A 141 -3.74 -5.37 -2.90
CA CYS A 141 -4.53 -6.01 -1.85
C CYS A 141 -5.67 -5.09 -1.45
N LEU A 142 -6.89 -5.62 -1.43
CA LEU A 142 -8.07 -4.97 -0.86
C LEU A 142 -8.35 -5.55 0.52
N GLY A 143 -8.35 -4.68 1.52
CA GLY A 143 -8.64 -4.99 2.92
C GLY A 143 -9.99 -4.43 3.33
N TYR A 144 -10.76 -5.18 4.12
CA TYR A 144 -12.01 -4.71 4.73
C TYR A 144 -12.31 -5.50 6.00
N LYS A 145 -13.16 -4.94 6.87
CA LYS A 145 -13.57 -5.65 8.10
C LYS A 145 -14.64 -6.68 7.77
N GLY A 146 -14.35 -7.94 8.10
CA GLY A 146 -15.31 -9.02 8.02
C GLY A 146 -16.40 -8.91 9.10
N PRO A 147 -17.40 -9.81 9.07
CA PRO A 147 -18.51 -9.81 10.03
C PRO A 147 -18.08 -9.94 11.50
N ASP A 148 -16.94 -10.56 11.77
CA ASP A 148 -16.35 -10.72 13.10
C ASP A 148 -15.46 -9.53 13.53
N GLY A 149 -15.35 -8.51 12.68
CA GLY A 149 -14.51 -7.33 12.89
C GLY A 149 -13.03 -7.55 12.56
N SER A 150 -12.63 -8.76 12.15
CA SER A 150 -11.27 -9.04 11.69
C SER A 150 -11.02 -8.42 10.32
N LEU A 151 -9.77 -8.08 10.03
CA LEU A 151 -9.41 -7.53 8.72
C LEU A 151 -9.15 -8.67 7.74
N ILE A 152 -10.00 -8.77 6.73
CA ILE A 152 -9.86 -9.70 5.61
C ILE A 152 -9.07 -9.00 4.51
N TRP A 153 -8.08 -9.69 3.95
CA TRP A 153 -7.33 -9.22 2.79
C TRP A 153 -7.61 -10.11 1.59
N THR A 154 -7.75 -9.48 0.43
CA THR A 154 -7.98 -10.16 -0.84
C THR A 154 -7.08 -9.56 -1.91
N THR A 155 -6.31 -10.37 -2.64
CA THR A 155 -5.54 -9.86 -3.79
C THR A 155 -6.47 -9.57 -4.96
N LEU A 156 -6.16 -8.52 -5.70
CA LEU A 156 -6.89 -8.13 -6.91
C LEU A 156 -6.01 -8.33 -8.14
N GLU A 157 -6.66 -8.66 -9.26
CA GLU A 157 -6.01 -8.60 -10.57
C GLU A 157 -5.69 -7.14 -10.91
N VAL A 158 -4.46 -6.90 -11.36
CA VAL A 158 -3.95 -5.58 -11.71
C VAL A 158 -3.11 -5.65 -12.98
N VAL A 159 -3.26 -4.65 -13.84
CA VAL A 159 -2.41 -4.42 -15.01
C VAL A 159 -1.91 -2.98 -14.96
N VAL A 160 -0.63 -2.77 -15.23
CA VAL A 160 -0.07 -1.42 -15.39
C VAL A 160 -0.36 -0.91 -16.79
N VAL A 161 -1.08 0.20 -16.91
CA VAL A 161 -1.45 0.83 -18.19
C VAL A 161 -1.14 2.31 -18.14
N GLY A 162 -0.16 2.74 -18.94
CA GLY A 162 0.21 4.16 -19.07
C GLY A 162 0.60 4.83 -17.75
N GLY A 163 1.41 4.15 -16.92
CA GLY A 163 1.85 4.67 -15.61
C GLY A 163 0.86 4.44 -14.46
N MET A 164 -0.36 3.98 -14.75
CA MET A 164 -1.45 3.81 -13.80
C MET A 164 -1.80 2.34 -13.56
N LEU A 165 -2.58 2.07 -12.50
CA LEU A 165 -3.04 0.73 -12.19
C LEU A 165 -4.49 0.53 -12.65
N GLN A 166 -4.68 -0.38 -13.60
CA GLN A 166 -5.99 -0.90 -13.95
C GLN A 166 -6.30 -2.11 -13.08
N ILE A 167 -7.25 -1.96 -12.15
CA ILE A 167 -7.57 -2.95 -11.11
C ILE A 167 -8.97 -3.52 -11.35
N THR A 168 -9.08 -4.84 -11.32
CA THR A 168 -10.36 -5.56 -11.39
C THR A 168 -10.93 -5.78 -9.99
N PHE A 169 -12.11 -5.22 -9.72
CA PHE A 169 -12.86 -5.36 -8.48
C PHE A 169 -14.07 -6.28 -8.68
N PRO A 170 -14.06 -7.51 -8.14
CA PRO A 170 -15.25 -8.37 -8.15
C PRO A 170 -16.42 -7.71 -7.41
N VAL A 171 -17.60 -7.69 -8.02
CA VAL A 171 -18.79 -7.05 -7.43
C VAL A 171 -19.21 -7.73 -6.13
N ALA A 172 -19.05 -9.05 -6.04
CA ALA A 172 -19.34 -9.80 -4.81
C ALA A 172 -18.48 -9.31 -3.64
N LEU A 173 -17.18 -9.11 -3.89
CA LEU A 173 -16.24 -8.58 -2.90
C LEU A 173 -16.59 -7.15 -2.50
N LEU A 174 -16.93 -6.29 -3.45
CA LEU A 174 -17.33 -4.90 -3.15
C LEU A 174 -18.61 -4.82 -2.30
N LYS A 175 -19.59 -5.72 -2.55
CA LYS A 175 -20.82 -5.80 -1.76
C LYS A 175 -20.56 -6.26 -0.33
N GLU A 176 -19.61 -7.16 -0.14
CA GLU A 176 -19.20 -7.63 1.17
C GLU A 176 -18.40 -6.57 1.94
N ALA A 177 -17.46 -5.91 1.25
CA ALA A 177 -16.53 -4.96 1.83
C ALA A 177 -17.16 -3.59 2.18
N GLY A 178 -18.15 -3.14 1.39
CA GLY A 178 -18.88 -1.92 1.64
C GLY A 178 -18.03 -0.65 1.49
N SER A 179 -18.19 0.31 2.42
CA SER A 179 -17.67 1.67 2.28
C SER A 179 -16.38 1.98 3.05
N ASP A 180 -15.88 1.05 3.88
CA ASP A 180 -14.63 1.19 4.63
C ASP A 180 -13.62 0.13 4.19
N MET A 181 -13.01 0.38 3.04
CA MET A 181 -12.00 -0.50 2.44
C MET A 181 -10.62 0.15 2.47
N VAL A 182 -9.59 -0.67 2.48
CA VAL A 182 -8.19 -0.27 2.40
C VAL A 182 -7.57 -0.90 1.16
N LEU A 183 -7.07 -0.09 0.24
CA LEU A 183 -6.26 -0.57 -0.88
C LEU A 183 -4.79 -0.39 -0.53
N ALA A 184 -4.06 -1.50 -0.51
CA ALA A 184 -2.61 -1.50 -0.39
C ALA A 184 -2.00 -1.91 -1.72
N VAL A 185 -1.05 -1.12 -2.20
CA VAL A 185 -0.26 -1.43 -3.39
C VAL A 185 1.17 -1.69 -2.97
N LEU A 186 1.67 -2.87 -3.34
CA LEU A 186 3.05 -3.25 -3.12
C LEU A 186 3.78 -3.38 -4.46
N SER A 187 4.98 -2.84 -4.56
CA SER A 187 5.79 -2.90 -5.78
C SER A 187 7.29 -2.92 -5.47
N ASN A 188 8.10 -3.31 -6.46
CA ASN A 188 9.56 -3.22 -6.43
C ASN A 188 10.09 -1.97 -7.15
#